data_AF-A0A933SA89-F1
#
_entry.id   AF-A0A933SA89-F1
#
_cell.length_a   1.000
_cell.length_b   1.000
_cell.length_c   1.000
_cell.angle_alpha   90.00
_cell.angle_beta   90.00
_cell.angle_gamma   90.00
#
_symmetry.space_group_name_H-M   'P 1'
#
loop_
_entity.id
_entity.type
_entity.pdbx_description
1 polymer ?
#
loop_
_entity_poly.entity_id
_entity_poly.type
_entity_poly.pdbx_seq_one_letter_code
_entity_poly.pdbx_strand_id
1 'polypeptide(L)'
;MKTKFILLISVFVFLGSTFCVFAAVPTTGLVGFWKLDEGSGTTTANSIPGGGLGTLINSPVWVKGVLDEAYALRFNGTNHQVKIADANLSNMSTITLSLWVHPFDNNGTLANSRIISKSDNSTSRFALSVGSDATSINFSAGFSGTAGSWKTPTNSLPLRIWHHVVVTYDYNT
;
A
#
# COMPACT_ATOMS: atom_id res chain seq x y z
N MET A 1 -14.28 -36.42 -45.87
CA MET A 1 -15.36 -35.40 -45.74
C MET A 1 -16.48 -36.00 -44.92
N LYS A 2 -16.72 -35.49 -43.71
CA LYS A 2 -18.02 -35.33 -43.03
C LYS A 2 -17.78 -34.58 -41.72
N THR A 3 -18.65 -33.60 -41.50
CA THR A 3 -18.35 -32.29 -40.90
C THR A 3 -18.78 -32.25 -39.44
N LYS A 4 -17.99 -31.59 -38.57
CA LYS A 4 -18.38 -31.29 -37.18
C LYS A 4 -19.34 -30.09 -37.16
N PHE A 5 -20.49 -30.23 -36.52
CA PHE A 5 -21.39 -29.13 -36.17
C PHE A 5 -21.15 -28.76 -34.70
N ILE A 6 -20.76 -27.51 -34.42
CA ILE A 6 -21.00 -26.87 -33.14
C ILE A 6 -21.54 -25.47 -33.45
N LEU A 7 -22.79 -25.26 -33.05
CA LEU A 7 -23.47 -23.97 -33.05
C LEU A 7 -23.10 -23.24 -31.76
N LEU A 8 -22.66 -21.99 -31.84
CA LEU A 8 -22.70 -21.06 -30.73
C LEU A 8 -22.96 -19.66 -31.29
N ILE A 9 -24.21 -19.22 -31.19
CA ILE A 9 -24.60 -17.83 -31.36
C ILE A 9 -25.07 -17.35 -30.00
N SER A 10 -24.43 -16.32 -29.47
CA SER A 10 -25.14 -15.23 -28.80
C SER A 10 -24.24 -14.00 -28.78
N VAL A 11 -24.57 -13.06 -29.64
CA VAL A 11 -24.08 -11.68 -29.64
C VAL A 11 -24.71 -10.96 -28.45
N PHE A 12 -23.91 -10.28 -27.64
CA PHE A 12 -24.38 -9.11 -26.88
C PHE A 12 -23.53 -7.90 -27.24
N VAL A 13 -24.16 -6.98 -27.97
CA VAL A 13 -23.69 -5.61 -28.15
C VAL A 13 -24.04 -4.86 -26.87
N PHE A 14 -23.04 -4.31 -26.17
CA PHE A 14 -23.24 -3.22 -25.23
C PHE A 14 -22.64 -1.94 -25.82
N LEU A 15 -23.51 -1.04 -26.25
CA LEU A 15 -23.20 0.38 -26.38
C LEU A 15 -22.92 0.93 -24.97
N GLY A 16 -21.76 1.55 -24.78
CA GLY A 16 -21.55 2.55 -23.73
C GLY A 16 -21.74 2.09 -22.28
N SER A 17 -20.82 1.29 -21.75
CA SER A 17 -20.31 1.50 -20.39
C SER A 17 -19.04 0.67 -20.25
N THR A 18 -17.94 1.32 -19.88
CA THR A 18 -16.74 0.62 -19.45
C THR A 18 -17.07 -0.09 -18.14
N PHE A 19 -17.41 -1.37 -18.20
CA PHE A 19 -17.40 -2.22 -17.03
C PHE A 19 -15.95 -2.38 -16.60
N CYS A 20 -15.53 -1.57 -15.64
CA CYS A 20 -14.32 -1.84 -14.88
C CYS A 20 -14.67 -2.97 -13.90
N VAL A 21 -14.07 -4.14 -14.09
CA VAL A 21 -14.15 -5.21 -13.09
C VAL A 21 -13.32 -4.73 -11.90
N PHE A 22 -13.97 -4.24 -10.85
CA PHE A 22 -13.32 -4.06 -9.57
C PHE A 22 -12.97 -5.45 -9.05
N ALA A 23 -11.67 -5.78 -9.03
CA ALA A 23 -11.21 -6.96 -8.32
C ALA A 23 -11.67 -6.83 -6.86
N ALA A 24 -12.42 -7.83 -6.36
CA ALA A 24 -12.82 -7.86 -4.98
C ALA A 24 -11.55 -7.86 -4.11
N VAL A 25 -11.48 -6.94 -3.16
CA VAL A 25 -10.37 -6.92 -2.20
C VAL A 25 -10.44 -8.24 -1.42
N PRO A 26 -9.36 -9.07 -1.41
CA PRO A 26 -9.36 -10.29 -0.64
C PRO A 26 -9.54 -9.94 0.85
N THR A 27 -10.62 -10.40 1.46
CA THR A 27 -10.97 -10.07 2.85
C THR A 27 -10.37 -11.05 3.84
N THR A 28 -10.08 -12.28 3.42
CA THR A 28 -9.44 -13.30 4.26
C THR A 28 -8.03 -12.88 4.63
N GLY A 29 -7.77 -12.69 5.93
CA GLY A 29 -6.46 -12.28 6.45
C GLY A 29 -6.16 -10.78 6.33
N LEU A 30 -7.09 -9.98 5.81
CA LEU A 30 -6.90 -8.54 5.69
C LEU A 30 -7.11 -7.84 7.03
N VAL A 31 -6.06 -7.23 7.55
CA VAL A 31 -6.04 -6.58 8.88
C VAL A 31 -6.20 -5.06 8.83
N GLY A 32 -6.09 -4.47 7.63
CA GLY A 32 -6.25 -3.03 7.44
C GLY A 32 -6.48 -2.66 5.98
N PHE A 33 -7.42 -1.76 5.74
CA PHE A 33 -7.71 -1.22 4.42
C PHE A 33 -8.13 0.25 4.51
N TRP A 34 -7.27 1.14 4.03
CA TRP A 34 -7.51 2.59 4.03
C TRP A 34 -7.68 3.07 2.59
N LYS A 35 -8.90 3.43 2.22
CA LYS A 35 -9.23 3.92 0.88
C LYS A 35 -8.85 5.37 0.66
N LEU A 36 -8.82 6.16 1.75
CA LEU A 36 -8.58 7.60 1.71
C LEU A 36 -9.65 8.36 0.92
N ASP A 37 -10.91 7.90 0.95
CA ASP A 37 -12.02 8.56 0.24
C ASP A 37 -12.55 9.81 0.99
N GLU A 38 -12.08 10.06 2.22
CA GLU A 38 -12.59 11.16 3.07
C GLU A 38 -12.24 12.56 2.54
N GLY A 39 -11.07 12.72 1.90
CA GLY A 39 -10.62 13.96 1.27
C GLY A 39 -10.41 15.17 2.20
N SER A 40 -10.70 15.02 3.50
CA SER A 40 -10.61 16.08 4.50
C SER A 40 -10.60 15.50 5.93
N GLY A 41 -10.35 16.35 6.92
CA GLY A 41 -10.36 15.97 8.34
C GLY A 41 -9.02 15.41 8.86
N THR A 42 -9.05 14.92 10.09
CA THR A 42 -7.86 14.50 10.88
C THR A 42 -7.80 12.99 11.12
N THR A 43 -8.66 12.22 10.46
CA THR A 43 -8.71 10.76 10.58
C THR A 43 -8.95 10.10 9.22
N THR A 44 -8.52 8.86 9.08
CA THR A 44 -8.92 7.97 7.99
C THR A 44 -9.46 6.65 8.52
N ALA A 45 -10.54 6.15 7.93
CA ALA A 45 -11.22 4.94 8.34
C ALA A 45 -10.50 3.69 7.83
N ASN A 46 -10.31 2.72 8.74
CA ASN A 46 -10.05 1.35 8.33
C ASN A 46 -11.37 0.72 7.87
N SER A 47 -11.45 0.35 6.59
CA SER A 47 -12.65 -0.22 5.97
C SER A 47 -12.92 -1.67 6.38
N ILE A 48 -12.08 -2.27 7.22
CA ILE A 48 -12.33 -3.60 7.81
C ILE A 48 -13.36 -3.47 8.94
N PRO A 49 -14.41 -4.31 8.98
CA PRO A 49 -15.36 -4.31 10.08
C PRO A 49 -14.68 -4.44 11.45
N GLY A 50 -14.95 -3.48 12.36
CA GLY A 50 -14.31 -3.42 13.67
C GLY A 50 -12.87 -2.88 13.68
N GLY A 51 -12.34 -2.43 12.53
CA GLY A 51 -11.04 -1.80 12.42
C GLY A 51 -11.01 -0.39 13.04
N GLY A 52 -9.95 -0.07 13.77
CA GLY A 52 -9.74 1.27 14.34
C GLY A 52 -9.38 2.33 13.28
N LEU A 53 -9.60 3.60 13.63
CA LEU A 53 -9.22 4.73 12.78
C LEU A 53 -7.70 4.93 12.75
N GLY A 54 -7.21 5.49 11.64
CA GLY A 54 -5.91 6.15 11.58
C GLY A 54 -6.04 7.62 11.93
N THR A 55 -5.22 8.12 12.85
CA THR A 55 -5.15 9.55 13.20
C THR A 55 -4.05 10.24 12.41
N LEU A 56 -4.39 11.31 11.72
CA LEU A 56 -3.45 12.17 11.01
C LEU A 56 -2.74 13.07 12.03
N ILE A 57 -1.42 12.94 12.13
CA ILE A 57 -0.59 13.68 13.08
C ILE A 57 0.22 14.73 12.33
N ASN A 58 0.24 15.96 12.88
CA ASN A 58 0.86 17.14 12.28
C ASN A 58 0.26 17.53 10.92
N SER A 59 -0.99 17.19 10.66
CA SER A 59 -1.76 17.65 9.49
C SER A 59 -1.14 17.33 8.11
N PRO A 60 -0.95 16.03 7.75
CA PRO A 60 -0.77 15.64 6.36
C PRO A 60 -1.87 16.22 5.46
N VAL A 61 -1.52 16.58 4.23
CA VAL A 61 -2.42 17.33 3.34
C VAL A 61 -3.15 16.38 2.40
N TRP A 62 -4.47 16.44 2.38
CA TRP A 62 -5.29 15.74 1.40
C TRP A 62 -5.07 16.30 -0.01
N VAL A 63 -4.83 15.41 -0.97
CA VAL A 63 -4.59 15.73 -2.39
C VAL A 63 -5.35 14.73 -3.27
N LYS A 64 -5.50 15.02 -4.57
CA LYS A 64 -6.07 14.05 -5.52
C LYS A 64 -5.20 12.79 -5.58
N GLY A 65 -5.84 11.62 -5.46
CA GLY A 65 -5.20 10.31 -5.53
C GLY A 65 -4.98 9.82 -6.97
N VAL A 66 -4.58 8.55 -7.07
CA VAL A 66 -4.33 7.87 -8.37
C VAL A 66 -5.61 7.36 -9.03
N LEU A 67 -6.62 7.00 -8.24
CA LEU A 67 -7.92 6.59 -8.73
C LEU A 67 -8.82 7.82 -8.88
N ASP A 68 -9.69 7.80 -9.88
CA ASP A 68 -10.72 8.83 -10.03
C ASP A 68 -11.62 8.84 -8.77
N GLU A 69 -11.98 10.04 -8.30
CA GLU A 69 -12.74 10.28 -7.06
C GLU A 69 -12.06 9.79 -5.75
N ALA A 70 -10.80 9.35 -5.77
CA ALA A 70 -10.04 9.02 -4.57
C ALA A 70 -9.08 10.15 -4.18
N TYR A 71 -8.74 10.21 -2.88
CA TYR A 71 -7.72 11.11 -2.37
C TYR A 71 -6.46 10.36 -1.95
N ALA A 72 -5.41 11.13 -1.67
CA ALA A 72 -4.19 10.65 -1.05
C ALA A 72 -3.72 11.65 0.01
N LEU A 73 -2.78 11.22 0.85
CA LEU A 73 -2.15 12.08 1.84
C LEU A 73 -0.75 12.46 1.39
N ARG A 74 -0.47 13.76 1.35
CA ARG A 74 0.85 14.32 1.09
C ARG A 74 1.55 14.60 2.42
N PHE A 75 2.72 13.99 2.58
CA PHE A 75 3.58 14.11 3.74
C PHE A 75 4.70 15.12 3.48
N ASN A 76 5.12 15.87 4.50
CA ASN A 76 6.17 16.87 4.37
C ASN A 76 7.60 16.30 4.43
N GLY A 77 7.75 14.99 4.69
CA GLY A 77 9.04 14.33 4.84
C GLY A 77 9.74 14.60 6.18
N THR A 78 9.08 15.25 7.14
CA THR A 78 9.68 15.61 8.44
C THR A 78 8.90 15.00 9.62
N ASN A 79 7.61 15.31 9.74
CA ASN A 79 6.82 14.91 10.92
C ASN A 79 5.35 14.61 10.63
N HIS A 80 4.90 14.73 9.38
CA HIS A 80 3.58 14.29 8.97
C HIS A 80 3.51 12.76 9.01
N GLN A 81 2.47 12.20 9.63
CA GLN A 81 2.25 10.75 9.65
C GLN A 81 0.78 10.41 9.88
N VAL A 82 0.41 9.18 9.53
CA VAL A 82 -0.85 8.58 9.99
C VAL A 82 -0.50 7.55 11.06
N LYS A 83 -1.01 7.75 12.27
CA LYS A 83 -0.84 6.81 13.37
C LYS A 83 -2.06 5.88 13.42
N ILE A 84 -1.84 4.60 13.20
CA ILE A 84 -2.86 3.57 13.42
C ILE A 84 -2.76 3.12 14.87
N ALA A 85 -3.91 2.94 15.53
CA ALA A 85 -3.96 2.33 16.86
C ALA A 85 -3.32 0.93 16.82
N ASP A 86 -2.70 0.50 17.92
CA ASP A 86 -1.96 -0.75 17.95
C ASP A 86 -2.88 -1.93 17.64
N ALA A 87 -2.70 -2.52 16.46
CA ALA A 87 -3.24 -3.82 16.12
C ALA A 87 -2.23 -4.88 16.55
N ASN A 88 -2.68 -5.97 17.15
CA ASN A 88 -1.81 -7.07 17.56
C ASN A 88 -1.27 -7.80 16.32
N LEU A 89 -0.18 -7.28 15.76
CA LEU A 89 0.56 -7.85 14.62
C LEU A 89 1.86 -8.54 15.09
N SER A 90 1.92 -8.95 16.36
CA SER A 90 3.16 -9.37 17.03
C SER A 90 3.75 -10.68 16.50
N ASN A 91 2.91 -11.56 15.92
CA ASN A 91 3.26 -12.92 15.51
C ASN A 91 2.82 -13.25 14.07
N MET A 92 3.02 -12.33 13.13
CA MET A 92 2.70 -12.59 11.72
C MET A 92 3.85 -13.36 11.07
N SER A 93 3.61 -14.63 10.71
CA SER A 93 4.54 -15.44 9.91
C SER A 93 4.50 -15.08 8.43
N THR A 94 3.39 -14.51 7.96
CA THR A 94 3.22 -14.03 6.59
C THR A 94 2.63 -12.62 6.58
N ILE A 95 3.11 -11.77 5.68
CA ILE A 95 2.65 -10.39 5.53
C ILE A 95 2.53 -10.07 4.05
N THR A 96 1.46 -9.37 3.70
CA THR A 96 1.33 -8.66 2.42
C THR A 96 1.04 -7.20 2.68
N LEU A 97 1.83 -6.30 2.10
CA LEU A 97 1.60 -4.86 2.06
C LEU A 97 1.31 -4.47 0.61
N SER A 98 0.24 -3.72 0.38
CA SER A 98 -0.14 -3.23 -0.96
C SER A 98 -0.61 -1.80 -0.83
N LEU A 99 0.03 -0.87 -1.54
CA LEU A 99 -0.31 0.54 -1.49
C LEU A 99 0.19 1.30 -2.71
N TRP A 100 -0.43 2.46 -2.96
CA TRP A 100 0.06 3.43 -3.92
C TRP A 100 0.97 4.45 -3.25
N VAL A 101 2.09 4.78 -3.89
CA VAL A 101 3.02 5.82 -3.44
C VAL A 101 3.35 6.77 -4.59
N HIS A 102 3.54 8.05 -4.28
CA HIS A 102 4.00 9.06 -5.22
C HIS A 102 5.22 9.76 -4.62
N PRO A 103 6.42 9.19 -4.77
CA PRO A 103 7.63 9.69 -4.16
C PRO A 103 8.00 11.06 -4.74
N PHE A 104 8.22 12.02 -3.87
CA PHE A 104 8.68 13.36 -4.23
C PHE A 104 9.85 13.71 -3.32
N ASP A 105 11.01 13.96 -3.91
CA ASP A 105 12.17 14.40 -3.15
C ASP A 105 12.10 15.92 -2.92
N ASN A 106 12.16 16.31 -1.65
CA ASN A 106 12.12 17.69 -1.19
C ASN A 106 13.49 18.08 -0.64
N ASN A 107 14.44 18.34 -1.53
CA ASN A 107 15.82 18.72 -1.22
C ASN A 107 16.65 17.59 -0.56
N GLY A 108 16.59 16.37 -1.10
CA GLY A 108 17.45 15.25 -0.67
C GLY A 108 17.01 14.54 0.61
N THR A 109 15.79 14.79 1.11
CA THR A 109 15.27 14.18 2.34
C THR A 109 14.64 12.81 2.12
N LEU A 110 14.47 12.38 0.88
CA LEU A 110 13.71 11.16 0.57
C LEU A 110 14.43 9.87 0.98
N ALA A 111 15.77 9.85 0.97
CA ALA A 111 16.55 8.67 1.34
C ALA A 111 16.19 8.16 2.74
N ASN A 112 15.96 6.85 2.88
CA ASN A 112 15.55 6.19 4.13
C ASN A 112 14.19 6.63 4.72
N SER A 113 13.38 7.39 3.99
CA SER A 113 12.05 7.79 4.44
C SER A 113 11.14 6.57 4.65
N ARG A 114 10.45 6.51 5.80
CA ARG A 114 9.46 5.45 6.08
C ARG A 114 8.18 5.69 5.31
N ILE A 115 7.68 4.65 4.65
CA ILE A 115 6.40 4.64 3.96
C ILE A 115 5.34 4.03 4.89
N ILE A 116 5.61 2.83 5.42
CA ILE A 116 4.80 2.19 6.44
C ILE A 116 5.71 1.37 7.34
N SER A 117 5.45 1.36 8.64
CA SER A 117 6.23 0.57 9.59
C SER A 117 5.40 0.14 10.79
N LYS A 118 5.72 -1.03 11.32
CA LYS A 118 5.29 -1.47 12.64
C LYS A 118 6.52 -1.65 13.52
N SER A 119 6.50 -1.04 14.68
CA SER A 119 7.45 -1.29 15.76
C SER A 119 6.69 -1.51 17.07
N ASP A 120 7.36 -2.09 18.04
CA ASP A 120 6.98 -2.01 19.46
C ASP A 120 8.08 -1.27 20.25
N ASN A 121 8.02 -1.32 21.57
CA ASN A 121 8.93 -0.59 22.46
C ASN A 121 10.38 -1.06 22.37
N SER A 122 10.67 -2.21 21.76
CA SER A 122 12.03 -2.77 21.72
C SER A 122 12.50 -3.18 20.32
N THR A 123 11.58 -3.40 19.37
CA THR A 123 11.89 -4.03 18.08
C THR A 123 11.10 -3.40 16.94
N SER A 124 11.80 -3.05 15.85
CA SER A 124 11.17 -2.78 14.56
C SER A 124 10.69 -4.10 13.95
N ARG A 125 9.37 -4.29 13.85
CA ARG A 125 8.76 -5.54 13.36
C ARG A 125 8.85 -5.63 11.85
N PHE A 126 8.43 -4.57 11.17
CA PHE A 126 8.72 -4.39 9.75
C PHE A 126 8.74 -2.91 9.39
N ALA A 127 9.43 -2.59 8.31
CA ALA A 127 9.34 -1.28 7.68
C ALA A 127 9.47 -1.43 6.17
N LEU A 128 8.57 -0.77 5.45
CA LEU A 128 8.74 -0.41 4.05
C LEU A 128 9.24 1.03 4.00
N SER A 129 10.36 1.25 3.35
CA SER A 129 10.99 2.56 3.24
C SER A 129 11.54 2.80 1.84
N VAL A 130 11.83 4.05 1.54
CA VAL A 130 12.70 4.38 0.41
C VAL A 130 14.12 3.94 0.77
N GLY A 131 14.85 3.38 -0.20
CA GLY A 131 16.24 3.01 -0.03
C GLY A 131 17.16 4.22 0.17
N SER A 132 18.39 3.97 0.61
CA SER A 132 19.39 5.01 0.83
C SER A 132 19.81 5.76 -0.45
N ASP A 133 19.52 5.19 -1.62
CA ASP A 133 19.76 5.82 -2.93
C ASP A 133 18.59 6.68 -3.41
N ALA A 134 17.56 6.89 -2.57
CA ALA A 134 16.34 7.66 -2.86
C ALA A 134 15.52 7.19 -4.07
N THR A 135 15.89 6.08 -4.70
CA THR A 135 15.37 5.62 -6.00
C THR A 135 15.02 4.13 -6.01
N SER A 136 15.08 3.49 -4.85
CA SER A 136 14.67 2.11 -4.63
C SER A 136 13.69 2.00 -3.47
N ILE A 137 13.01 0.87 -3.38
CA ILE A 137 12.26 0.44 -2.21
C ILE A 137 13.11 -0.54 -1.40
N ASN A 138 13.11 -0.34 -0.07
CA ASN A 138 13.67 -1.25 0.92
C ASN A 138 12.57 -1.80 1.82
N PHE A 139 12.58 -3.11 2.04
CA PHE A 139 11.76 -3.77 3.04
C PHE A 139 12.67 -4.38 4.10
N SER A 140 12.37 -4.10 5.36
CA SER A 140 13.04 -4.74 6.50
C SER A 140 12.00 -5.46 7.35
N ALA A 141 12.37 -6.64 7.84
CA ALA A 141 11.57 -7.42 8.77
C ALA A 141 12.43 -7.84 9.96
N GLY A 142 11.89 -7.69 11.16
CA GLY A 142 12.50 -8.02 12.44
C GLY A 142 11.46 -8.70 13.33
N PHE A 143 11.05 -9.91 12.93
CA PHE A 143 10.31 -10.81 13.81
C PHE A 143 11.31 -11.48 14.75
N SER A 144 10.88 -11.83 15.97
CA SER A 144 11.75 -12.41 17.00
C SER A 144 12.48 -13.63 16.44
N GLY A 145 13.79 -13.52 16.18
CA GLY A 145 14.62 -14.62 15.67
C GLY A 145 15.71 -14.18 14.68
N THR A 146 15.33 -13.49 13.59
CA THR A 146 16.28 -13.06 12.55
C THR A 146 15.79 -11.77 11.87
N ALA A 147 16.63 -10.74 11.85
CA ALA A 147 16.37 -9.53 11.09
C ALA A 147 16.85 -9.69 9.64
N GLY A 148 16.06 -9.20 8.69
CA GLY A 148 16.41 -9.18 7.27
C GLY A 148 16.09 -7.82 6.64
N SER A 149 16.84 -7.47 5.60
CA SER A 149 16.59 -6.28 4.77
C SER A 149 16.79 -6.65 3.31
N TRP A 150 15.80 -6.29 2.49
CA TRP A 150 15.78 -6.57 1.06
C TRP A 150 15.51 -5.27 0.31
N LYS A 151 16.21 -5.07 -0.79
CA LYS A 151 16.11 -3.88 -1.60
C LYS A 151 15.83 -4.25 -3.05
N THR A 152 14.95 -3.48 -3.67
CA THR A 152 14.77 -3.51 -5.12
C THR A 152 16.00 -2.92 -5.83
N PRO A 153 16.19 -3.16 -7.14
CA PRO A 153 17.23 -2.50 -7.91
C PRO A 153 17.16 -0.98 -7.81
N THR A 154 18.30 -0.30 -7.92
CA THR A 154 18.35 1.16 -8.04
C THR A 154 17.53 1.63 -9.24
N ASN A 155 16.88 2.79 -9.12
CA ASN A 155 15.95 3.35 -10.11
C ASN A 155 14.65 2.56 -10.32
N SER A 156 14.30 1.61 -9.45
CA SER A 156 12.99 0.95 -9.44
C SER A 156 11.86 1.86 -8.95
N LEU A 157 12.19 2.98 -8.32
CA LEU A 157 11.25 3.97 -7.79
C LEU A 157 11.49 5.36 -8.41
N PRO A 158 11.15 5.58 -9.69
CA PRO A 158 11.18 6.90 -10.32
C PRO A 158 10.36 7.95 -9.54
N LEU A 159 10.89 9.17 -9.42
CA LEU A 159 10.22 10.25 -8.69
C LEU A 159 9.09 10.89 -9.49
N ARG A 160 8.15 11.50 -8.75
CA ARG A 160 7.05 12.34 -9.28
C ARG A 160 6.06 11.61 -10.19
N ILE A 161 5.95 10.30 -10.02
CA ILE A 161 4.92 9.47 -10.66
C ILE A 161 4.36 8.49 -9.63
N TRP A 162 3.13 8.01 -9.86
CA TRP A 162 2.49 7.02 -9.01
C TRP A 162 3.07 5.62 -9.25
N HIS A 163 3.30 4.89 -8.15
CA HIS A 163 3.71 3.48 -8.16
C HIS A 163 2.78 2.66 -7.29
N HIS A 164 2.37 1.50 -7.78
CA HIS A 164 1.74 0.49 -6.95
C HIS A 164 2.82 -0.44 -6.40
N VAL A 165 3.05 -0.38 -5.09
CA VAL A 165 4.08 -1.18 -4.40
C VAL A 165 3.40 -2.31 -3.65
N VAL A 166 3.83 -3.53 -3.95
CA VAL A 166 3.39 -4.75 -3.27
C VAL A 166 4.60 -5.46 -2.70
N VAL A 167 4.53 -5.82 -1.42
CA VAL A 167 5.53 -6.66 -0.74
C VAL A 167 4.82 -7.84 -0.12
N THR A 168 5.30 -9.03 -0.44
CA THR A 168 4.90 -10.28 0.22
C THR A 168 6.11 -10.82 0.97
N TYR A 169 5.90 -11.22 2.22
CA TYR A 169 6.92 -11.83 3.05
C TYR A 169 6.33 -13.08 3.71
N ASP A 170 7.07 -14.18 3.66
CA ASP A 170 6.79 -15.40 4.40
C ASP A 170 8.06 -15.76 5.18
N TYR A 171 7.93 -15.93 6.49
CA TYR A 171 9.03 -16.31 7.36
C TYR A 171 9.42 -17.79 7.18
N ASN A 172 8.52 -18.63 6.67
CA ASN A 172 8.72 -20.08 6.60
C ASN A 172 9.46 -20.54 5.33
N THR A 173 9.80 -19.62 4.43
CA THR A 173 10.46 -19.89 3.14
C THR A 173 11.59 -18.92 2.89
#